data_AF-A0A8B6CBN1-F1
#
_entry.id   AF-A0A8B6CBN1-F1
#
_cell.length_a   1.000
_cell.length_b   1.000
_cell.length_c   1.000
_cell.angle_alpha   90.00
_cell.angle_beta   90.00
_cell.angle_gamma   90.00
#
_symmetry.space_group_name_H-M   'P 1'
#
loop_
_entity.id
_entity.type
_entity.pdbx_description
1 polymer ?
#
loop_
_entity_poly.entity_id
_entity_poly.type
_entity_poly.pdbx_seq_one_letter_code
_entity_poly.pdbx_strand_id
1 'polypeptide(L)'
;MLEGLKRSKFSKDKRLPITSELLTRIIEKLPSVCYSAYESLLFAAAFSVAFHGFLRVGELVYTKLGQAQNIISIHGTQILWGAKGEFIRLHLTHSKGDQTGKGISIDIRKTDSTVCPILLLKRYLRVRPNKNGPLLCHLGGKCVSRYQFSGILSKALNVIGIDSSGYKSHSFRIGAASEASAKGISNEEIMKLGRWKSGAYRSYIRL
;
A
#
# COMPACT_ATOMS: atom_id res chain seq x y z
N MET A 1 5.54 -2.75 36.33
CA MET A 1 5.02 -1.37 36.43
C MET A 1 4.14 -1.11 35.21
N LEU A 2 2.83 -1.02 35.43
CA LEU A 2 1.77 -1.03 34.41
C LEU A 2 1.52 0.40 33.89
N GLU A 3 2.02 0.74 32.71
CA GLU A 3 1.59 1.94 31.98
C GLU A 3 0.94 1.54 30.66
N GLY A 4 -0.39 1.38 30.67
CA GLY A 4 -1.16 1.07 29.47
C GLY A 4 -2.64 1.42 29.54
N LEU A 5 -3.11 2.02 30.64
CA LEU A 5 -4.51 2.35 30.85
C LEU A 5 -4.69 3.86 31.00
N LYS A 6 -4.69 4.57 29.85
CA LYS A 6 -5.44 5.84 29.66
C LYS A 6 -5.23 6.39 28.25
N ARG A 7 -5.98 5.88 27.27
CA ARG A 7 -6.45 6.66 26.11
C ARG A 7 -7.87 6.25 25.74
N SER A 8 -8.80 6.48 26.67
CA SER A 8 -10.23 6.61 26.35
C SER A 8 -10.46 8.00 25.76
N LYS A 9 -10.37 8.08 24.43
CA LYS A 9 -10.99 9.08 23.53
C LYS A 9 -10.55 8.68 22.11
N PHE A 10 -11.32 7.80 21.47
CA PHE A 10 -11.14 7.54 20.04
C PHE A 10 -11.53 8.82 19.28
N SER A 11 -10.56 9.71 19.07
CA SER A 11 -10.68 10.77 18.06
C SER A 11 -10.96 10.09 16.73
N LYS A 12 -12.10 10.39 16.09
CA LYS A 12 -12.37 9.93 14.73
C LYS A 12 -11.17 10.30 13.86
N ASP A 13 -10.63 9.32 13.13
CA ASP A 13 -9.56 9.58 12.18
C ASP A 13 -10.06 10.64 11.18
N LYS A 14 -9.31 11.71 10.95
CA LYS A 14 -9.69 12.77 10.00
C LYS A 14 -9.26 12.45 8.57
N ARG A 15 -8.42 11.42 8.38
CA ARG A 15 -7.91 11.01 7.06
C ARG A 15 -9.05 10.44 6.22
N LEU A 16 -9.03 10.75 4.93
CA LEU A 16 -10.01 10.24 3.96
C LEU A 16 -9.55 8.92 3.34
N PRO A 17 -10.45 7.97 3.02
CA PRO A 17 -10.11 6.74 2.33
C PRO A 17 -9.80 6.99 0.85
N ILE A 18 -8.79 6.30 0.32
CA ILE A 18 -8.67 6.13 -1.15
C ILE A 18 -9.64 5.01 -1.53
N THR A 19 -10.74 5.30 -2.23
CA THR A 19 -11.66 4.26 -2.72
C THR A 19 -11.10 3.57 -3.98
N SER A 20 -11.64 2.41 -4.34
CA SER A 20 -11.31 1.73 -5.62
C SER A 20 -11.48 2.67 -6.83
N GLU A 21 -12.60 3.39 -6.86
CA GLU A 21 -12.93 4.36 -7.91
C GLU A 21 -11.90 5.51 -7.96
N LEU A 22 -11.56 6.05 -6.80
CA LEU A 22 -10.57 7.12 -6.70
C LEU A 22 -9.18 6.63 -7.09
N LEU A 23 -8.82 5.40 -6.72
CA LEU A 23 -7.57 4.77 -7.11
C LEU A 23 -7.46 4.63 -8.63
N THR A 24 -8.53 4.23 -9.31
CA THR A 24 -8.61 4.18 -10.77
C THR A 24 -8.33 5.55 -11.38
N ARG A 25 -9.07 6.58 -10.96
CA ARG A 25 -8.90 7.96 -11.45
C ARG A 25 -7.48 8.50 -11.20
N ILE A 26 -6.89 8.18 -10.04
CA ILE A 26 -5.51 8.56 -9.72
C ILE A 26 -4.53 7.89 -10.69
N ILE A 27 -4.63 6.58 -10.88
CA ILE A 27 -3.70 5.80 -11.70
C ILE A 27 -3.78 6.23 -13.17
N GLU A 28 -4.98 6.51 -13.69
CA GLU A 28 -5.19 7.00 -15.06
C GLU A 28 -4.51 8.35 -15.32
N LYS A 29 -4.35 9.21 -14.31
CA LYS A 29 -3.70 10.52 -14.44
C LYS A 29 -2.20 10.51 -14.17
N LEU A 30 -1.62 9.39 -13.75
CA LEU A 30 -0.17 9.30 -13.53
C LEU A 30 0.68 9.72 -14.74
N PRO A 31 0.35 9.38 -16.00
CA PRO A 31 1.11 9.84 -17.17
C PRO A 31 1.20 11.37 -17.30
N SER A 32 0.23 12.12 -16.77
CA SER A 32 0.24 13.60 -16.78
C SER A 32 0.97 14.23 -15.59
N VAL A 33 1.30 13.43 -14.57
CA VAL A 33 1.86 13.89 -13.28
C VAL A 33 3.32 13.47 -13.13
N CYS A 34 3.63 12.25 -13.57
CA CYS A 34 4.94 11.66 -13.47
C CYS A 34 5.86 12.21 -14.57
N TYR A 35 7.15 12.32 -14.24
CA TYR A 35 8.17 12.84 -15.16
C TYR A 35 8.39 11.92 -16.38
N SER A 36 8.08 10.64 -16.27
CA SER A 36 8.29 9.66 -17.34
C SER A 36 7.28 8.52 -17.32
N ALA A 37 7.22 7.77 -18.41
CA ALA A 37 6.45 6.53 -18.49
C ALA A 37 6.90 5.49 -17.44
N TYR A 38 8.22 5.42 -17.15
CA TYR A 38 8.76 4.58 -16.09
C TYR A 38 8.18 4.95 -14.71
N GLU A 39 8.22 6.24 -14.35
CA GLU A 39 7.68 6.72 -13.07
C GLU A 39 6.16 6.49 -12.99
N SER A 40 5.45 6.61 -14.12
CA SER A 40 4.02 6.30 -14.20
C SER A 40 3.73 4.84 -13.86
N LEU A 41 4.49 3.90 -14.42
CA LEU A 41 4.37 2.47 -14.12
C LEU A 41 4.77 2.16 -12.67
N LEU A 42 5.85 2.78 -12.17
CA LEU A 42 6.31 2.65 -10.79
C LEU A 42 5.24 3.05 -9.79
N PHE A 43 4.66 4.25 -9.92
CA PHE A 43 3.65 4.73 -8.99
C PHE A 43 2.30 4.03 -9.17
N ALA A 44 1.95 3.58 -10.38
CA ALA A 44 0.76 2.75 -10.60
C ALA A 44 0.86 1.44 -9.82
N ALA A 45 1.99 0.73 -9.95
CA ALA A 45 2.26 -0.48 -9.18
C ALA A 45 2.28 -0.19 -7.68
N ALA A 46 2.94 0.90 -7.25
CA ALA A 46 3.03 1.27 -5.84
C ALA A 46 1.66 1.53 -5.20
N PHE A 47 0.80 2.30 -5.85
CA PHE A 47 -0.53 2.67 -5.34
C PHE A 47 -1.47 1.47 -5.31
N SER A 48 -1.48 0.67 -6.37
CA SER A 48 -2.29 -0.53 -6.43
C SER A 48 -1.86 -1.58 -5.39
N VAL A 49 -0.57 -1.88 -5.29
CA VAL A 49 -0.05 -2.82 -4.28
C VAL A 49 -0.28 -2.31 -2.86
N ALA A 50 -0.13 -1.00 -2.61
CA ALA A 50 -0.42 -0.41 -1.30
C ALA A 50 -1.89 -0.62 -0.89
N PHE A 51 -2.81 -0.41 -1.83
CA PHE A 51 -4.24 -0.58 -1.63
C PHE A 51 -4.60 -2.05 -1.40
N HIS A 52 -4.37 -2.91 -2.38
CA HIS A 52 -4.83 -4.30 -2.37
C HIS A 52 -4.10 -5.17 -1.33
N GLY A 53 -2.87 -4.81 -0.93
CA GLY A 53 -2.13 -5.51 0.12
C GLY A 53 -2.37 -5.00 1.54
N PHE A 54 -3.26 -4.02 1.72
CA PHE A 54 -3.47 -3.33 3.00
C PHE A 54 -2.13 -2.85 3.58
N LEU A 55 -1.20 -2.41 2.75
CA LEU A 55 0.19 -2.15 3.17
C LEU A 55 0.31 -0.80 3.86
N ARG A 56 1.12 -0.75 4.92
CA ARG A 56 1.57 0.57 5.40
C ARG A 56 2.50 1.09 4.32
N VAL A 57 2.36 2.34 3.87
CA VAL A 57 3.27 2.87 2.84
C VAL A 57 4.74 2.75 3.26
N GLY A 58 5.06 2.85 4.55
CA GLY A 58 6.42 2.62 5.05
C GLY A 58 6.96 1.19 4.93
N GLU A 59 6.12 0.21 4.58
CA GLU A 59 6.51 -1.18 4.23
C GLU A 59 6.92 -1.27 2.74
N LEU A 60 6.58 -0.27 1.92
CA LEU A 60 6.85 -0.23 0.48
C LEU A 60 7.94 0.77 0.08
N VAL A 61 8.06 1.88 0.81
CA VAL A 61 8.93 3.01 0.44
C VAL A 61 9.82 3.41 1.60
N TYR A 62 10.97 3.99 1.26
CA TYR A 62 11.95 4.47 2.23
C TYR A 62 11.39 5.59 3.11
N THR A 63 11.81 5.57 4.38
CA THR A 63 11.35 6.51 5.39
C THR A 63 12.56 6.84 6.27
N LYS A 64 12.78 8.11 6.64
CA LYS A 64 13.93 8.49 7.49
C LYS A 64 13.97 7.73 8.83
N LEU A 65 12.82 7.30 9.33
CA LEU A 65 12.65 6.51 10.56
C LEU A 65 12.76 4.98 10.33
N GLY A 66 12.97 4.55 9.09
CA GLY A 66 13.11 3.16 8.71
C GLY A 66 14.53 2.91 8.24
N GLN A 67 15.23 2.01 8.93
CA GLN A 67 16.37 1.34 8.32
C GLN A 67 15.86 0.69 7.03
N ALA A 68 16.64 0.77 5.93
CA ALA A 68 16.27 0.21 4.61
C ALA A 68 15.92 -1.29 4.64
N GLN A 69 16.12 -1.94 5.78
CA GLN A 69 15.87 -3.35 6.08
C GLN A 69 14.37 -3.69 6.25
N ASN A 70 13.49 -2.68 6.37
CA ASN A 70 12.05 -2.88 6.68
C ASN A 70 11.10 -2.63 5.50
N ILE A 71 11.64 -2.48 4.28
CA ILE A 71 10.84 -2.32 3.05
C ILE A 71 10.88 -3.60 2.22
N ILE A 72 9.81 -3.87 1.50
CA ILE A 72 9.71 -5.04 0.63
C ILE A 72 10.82 -4.97 -0.43
N SER A 73 11.64 -6.02 -0.48
CA SER A 73 12.69 -6.19 -1.46
C SER A 73 12.15 -6.91 -2.70
N ILE A 74 12.88 -6.80 -3.81
CA ILE A 74 12.58 -7.57 -5.01
C ILE A 74 12.66 -9.09 -4.76
N HIS A 75 13.62 -9.54 -3.93
CA HIS A 75 13.76 -10.95 -3.53
C HIS A 75 12.62 -11.44 -2.65
N GLY A 76 12.04 -10.55 -1.86
CA GLY A 76 10.83 -10.81 -1.09
C GLY A 76 9.54 -10.75 -1.92
N THR A 77 9.61 -10.66 -3.24
CA THR A 77 8.44 -10.52 -4.12
C THR A 77 8.35 -11.68 -5.09
N GLN A 78 7.23 -12.40 -5.05
CA GLN A 78 6.97 -13.53 -5.95
C GLN A 78 5.59 -13.39 -6.59
N ILE A 79 5.45 -13.79 -7.85
CA ILE A 79 4.16 -13.96 -8.52
C ILE A 79 3.94 -15.45 -8.70
N LEU A 80 2.86 -15.97 -8.11
CA LEU A 80 2.60 -17.39 -7.95
C LEU A 80 1.20 -17.73 -8.45
N TRP A 81 0.97 -19.01 -8.74
CA TRP A 81 -0.34 -19.56 -9.03
C TRP A 81 -0.79 -20.49 -7.91
N GLY A 82 -2.05 -20.40 -7.49
CA GLY A 82 -2.64 -21.29 -6.50
C GLY A 82 -4.07 -21.69 -6.85
N ALA A 83 -4.75 -22.38 -5.94
CA ALA A 83 -6.10 -22.90 -6.17
C ALA A 83 -7.13 -21.82 -6.56
N LYS A 84 -6.95 -20.58 -6.08
CA LYS A 84 -7.82 -19.43 -6.38
C LYS A 84 -7.22 -18.51 -7.46
N GLY A 85 -6.37 -19.06 -8.32
CA GLY A 85 -5.69 -18.32 -9.39
C GLY A 85 -4.43 -17.58 -8.95
N GLU A 86 -4.00 -16.64 -9.79
CA GLU A 86 -2.75 -15.90 -9.65
C GLU A 86 -2.75 -14.94 -8.43
N PHE A 87 -1.61 -14.86 -7.75
CA PHE A 87 -1.40 -13.96 -6.62
C PHE A 87 0.05 -13.48 -6.52
N ILE A 88 0.25 -12.31 -5.91
CA ILE A 88 1.57 -11.82 -5.49
C ILE A 88 1.78 -12.25 -4.05
N ARG A 89 2.95 -12.79 -3.73
CA ARG A 89 3.43 -12.95 -2.35
C ARG A 89 4.52 -11.94 -2.06
N LEU A 90 4.29 -11.11 -1.05
CA LEU A 90 5.25 -10.12 -0.56
C LEU A 90 5.72 -10.52 0.84
N HIS A 91 7.02 -10.72 1.01
CA HIS A 91 7.62 -11.03 2.29
C HIS A 91 8.19 -9.76 2.93
N LEU A 92 7.69 -9.44 4.12
CA LEU A 92 8.21 -8.41 5.00
C LEU A 92 9.13 -9.06 6.04
N THR A 93 10.42 -8.81 5.94
CA THR A 93 11.43 -9.30 6.90
C THR A 93 11.22 -8.76 8.31
N HIS A 94 10.70 -7.54 8.45
CA HIS A 94 10.39 -6.94 9.74
C HIS A 94 9.01 -6.32 9.74
N SER A 95 8.17 -6.71 10.70
CA SER A 95 6.87 -6.10 10.94
C SER A 95 6.80 -5.47 12.34
N LYS A 96 6.04 -4.38 12.49
CA LYS A 96 5.87 -3.74 13.81
C LYS A 96 5.27 -4.74 14.81
N GLY A 97 6.10 -5.19 15.75
CA GLY A 97 5.72 -6.16 16.78
C GLY A 97 6.18 -7.60 16.52
N ASP A 98 7.09 -7.83 15.57
CA ASP A 98 7.83 -9.09 15.42
C ASP A 98 9.13 -9.02 16.23
N GLN A 99 9.07 -9.47 17.48
CA GLN A 99 10.23 -9.57 18.36
C GLN A 99 11.18 -10.73 17.99
N THR A 100 10.74 -11.61 17.07
CA THR A 100 11.45 -12.86 16.71
C THR A 100 12.09 -12.85 15.33
N GLY A 101 11.82 -11.83 14.51
CA GLY A 101 12.43 -11.65 13.18
C GLY A 101 11.99 -12.66 12.12
N LYS A 102 10.86 -13.35 12.30
CA LYS A 102 10.32 -14.31 11.32
C LYS A 102 9.75 -13.63 10.07
N GLY A 103 9.43 -12.35 10.17
CA GLY A 103 8.76 -11.63 9.11
C GLY A 103 7.30 -12.07 8.91
N ILE A 104 6.67 -11.54 7.87
CA ILE A 104 5.30 -11.92 7.47
C ILE A 104 5.16 -11.91 5.95
N SER A 105 4.45 -12.91 5.43
CA SER A 105 4.08 -12.96 4.02
C SER A 105 2.67 -12.41 3.81
N ILE A 106 2.51 -11.61 2.78
CA ILE A 106 1.25 -10.95 2.40
C ILE A 106 0.92 -11.40 0.99
N ASP A 107 -0.22 -12.08 0.85
CA ASP A 107 -0.71 -12.56 -0.42
C ASP A 107 -1.75 -11.58 -0.98
N ILE A 108 -1.52 -11.07 -2.18
CA ILE A 108 -2.39 -10.14 -2.90
C ILE A 108 -2.95 -10.84 -4.13
N ARG A 109 -4.26 -11.04 -4.19
CA ARG A 109 -4.94 -11.76 -5.27
C ARG A 109 -5.09 -10.89 -6.52
N LYS A 110 -5.20 -11.55 -7.67
CA LYS A 110 -5.63 -10.91 -8.93
C LYS A 110 -7.03 -10.34 -8.74
N THR A 111 -7.27 -9.17 -9.32
CA THR A 111 -8.60 -8.56 -9.41
C THR A 111 -8.95 -8.31 -10.87
N ASP A 112 -10.25 -8.21 -11.16
CA ASP A 112 -10.79 -7.89 -12.50
C ASP A 112 -10.95 -6.36 -12.70
N SER A 113 -10.08 -5.56 -12.07
CA SER A 113 -10.09 -4.11 -12.17
C SER A 113 -8.95 -3.58 -13.04
N THR A 114 -9.12 -2.38 -13.61
CA THR A 114 -8.04 -1.67 -14.34
C THR A 114 -6.83 -1.37 -13.46
N VAL A 115 -7.06 -1.27 -12.14
CA VAL A 115 -6.04 -1.09 -11.10
C VAL A 115 -5.53 -2.41 -10.52
N CYS A 116 -5.67 -3.53 -11.24
CA CYS A 116 -5.25 -4.85 -10.77
C CYS A 116 -3.78 -4.87 -10.32
N PRO A 117 -3.49 -5.28 -9.07
CA PRO A 117 -2.13 -5.22 -8.51
C PRO A 117 -1.16 -6.11 -9.26
N ILE A 118 -1.62 -7.27 -9.74
CA ILE A 118 -0.77 -8.21 -10.48
C ILE A 118 -0.39 -7.64 -11.85
N LEU A 119 -1.36 -7.12 -12.60
CA LEU A 119 -1.11 -6.60 -13.93
C LEU A 119 -0.21 -5.36 -13.89
N LEU A 120 -0.49 -4.43 -12.98
CA LEU A 120 0.32 -3.23 -12.80
C LEU A 120 1.73 -3.56 -12.30
N LEU A 121 1.86 -4.48 -11.34
CA LEU A 121 3.18 -4.92 -10.86
C LEU A 121 3.98 -5.61 -11.96
N LYS A 122 3.37 -6.53 -12.75
CA LYS A 122 4.05 -7.17 -13.90
C LYS A 122 4.54 -6.15 -14.92
N ARG A 123 3.72 -5.15 -15.27
CA ARG A 123 4.10 -4.09 -16.22
C ARG A 123 5.31 -3.31 -15.72
N TYR A 124 5.32 -2.95 -14.44
CA TYR A 124 6.47 -2.29 -13.82
C TYR A 124 7.71 -3.20 -13.77
N LEU A 125 7.57 -4.45 -13.34
CA LEU A 125 8.70 -5.39 -13.23
C LEU A 125 9.40 -5.67 -14.56
N ARG A 126 8.69 -5.59 -15.69
CA ARG A 126 9.29 -5.70 -17.04
C ARG A 126 10.29 -4.58 -17.37
N VAL A 127 10.10 -3.40 -16.79
CA VAL A 127 10.94 -2.21 -17.06
C VAL A 127 11.83 -1.85 -15.86
N ARG A 128 11.60 -2.46 -14.70
CA ARG A 128 12.40 -2.24 -13.48
C ARG A 128 13.86 -2.63 -13.75
N PRO A 129 14.85 -1.80 -13.36
CA PRO A 129 16.26 -2.15 -13.46
C PRO A 129 16.56 -3.50 -12.79
N ASN A 130 17.40 -4.32 -13.43
CA ASN A 130 17.85 -5.59 -12.85
C ASN A 130 18.90 -5.34 -11.76
N LYS A 131 18.46 -4.79 -10.64
CA LYS A 131 19.27 -4.51 -9.44
C LYS A 131 18.59 -5.08 -8.20
N ASN A 132 19.41 -5.57 -7.28
CA ASN A 132 18.99 -5.95 -5.95
C ASN A 132 18.48 -4.74 -5.15
N GLY A 133 17.74 -5.00 -4.08
CA GLY A 133 17.27 -3.98 -3.14
C GLY A 133 15.74 -3.84 -3.16
N PRO A 134 15.19 -2.62 -3.00
CA PRO A 134 13.76 -2.39 -2.85
C PRO A 134 12.97 -2.89 -4.07
N LEU A 135 11.75 -3.38 -3.85
CA LEU A 135 10.81 -3.68 -4.92
C LEU A 135 10.56 -2.43 -5.78
N LEU A 136 10.25 -1.31 -5.12
CA LEU A 136 9.97 -0.02 -5.74
C LEU A 136 11.22 0.86 -5.76
N CYS A 137 11.77 1.08 -6.96
CA CYS A 137 12.92 1.95 -7.17
C CYS A 137 12.76 2.82 -8.42
N HIS A 138 13.41 3.97 -8.39
CA HIS A 138 13.62 4.79 -9.58
C HIS A 138 14.55 4.07 -10.57
N LEU A 139 14.61 4.54 -11.81
CA LEU A 139 15.42 3.93 -12.88
C LEU A 139 16.92 3.80 -12.50
N GLY A 140 17.44 4.70 -11.67
CA GLY A 140 18.82 4.60 -11.15
C GLY A 140 19.04 3.49 -10.10
N GLY A 141 17.96 2.88 -9.58
CA GLY A 141 17.98 1.91 -8.48
C GLY A 141 17.75 2.52 -7.09
N LYS A 142 17.61 3.85 -6.99
CA LYS A 142 17.33 4.53 -5.71
C LYS A 142 15.92 4.21 -5.23
N CYS A 143 15.76 3.99 -3.92
CA CYS A 143 14.47 3.75 -3.30
C CYS A 143 13.51 4.93 -3.52
N VAL A 144 12.22 4.63 -3.69
CA VAL A 144 11.16 5.65 -3.56
C VAL A 144 11.07 6.09 -2.11
N SER A 145 10.96 7.38 -1.84
CA SER A 145 10.72 7.91 -0.51
C SER A 145 9.22 8.13 -0.23
N ARG A 146 8.84 8.15 1.06
CA ARG A 146 7.47 8.52 1.48
C ARG A 146 7.07 9.92 1.00
N TYR A 147 8.02 10.85 0.94
CA TYR A 147 7.78 12.20 0.44
C TYR A 147 7.39 12.17 -1.04
N GLN A 148 8.14 11.46 -1.88
CA GLN A 148 7.83 11.31 -3.31
C GLN A 148 6.49 10.60 -3.52
N PHE A 149 6.25 9.49 -2.79
CA PHE A 149 4.98 8.76 -2.85
C PHE A 149 3.78 9.67 -2.53
N SER A 150 3.89 10.46 -1.46
CA SER A 150 2.80 11.36 -1.05
C SER A 150 2.68 12.57 -1.99
N GLY A 151 3.80 13.07 -2.52
CA GLY A 151 3.82 14.18 -3.48
C GLY A 151 3.16 13.81 -4.81
N ILE A 152 3.43 12.62 -5.35
CA ILE A 152 2.77 12.14 -6.57
C ILE A 152 1.28 11.90 -6.32
N LEU A 153 0.90 11.34 -5.16
CA LEU A 153 -0.50 11.20 -4.78
C LEU A 153 -1.21 12.57 -4.75
N SER A 154 -0.63 13.55 -4.07
CA SER A 154 -1.20 14.90 -3.99
C SER A 154 -1.33 15.56 -5.36
N LYS A 155 -0.31 15.45 -6.22
CA LYS A 155 -0.38 15.97 -7.59
C LYS A 155 -1.49 15.32 -8.40
N ALA A 156 -1.61 13.99 -8.35
CA ALA A 156 -2.65 13.26 -9.07
C ALA A 156 -4.06 13.62 -8.57
N LEU A 157 -4.26 13.75 -7.25
CA LEU A 157 -5.51 14.22 -6.66
C LEU A 157 -5.88 15.63 -7.13
N ASN A 158 -4.92 16.56 -7.12
CA ASN A 158 -5.15 17.93 -7.59
C ASN A 158 -5.52 17.98 -9.08
N VAL A 159 -4.88 17.16 -9.93
CA VAL A 159 -5.19 17.07 -11.38
C VAL A 159 -6.63 16.60 -11.62
N ILE A 160 -7.18 15.76 -10.75
CA ILE A 160 -8.58 15.32 -10.82
C ILE A 160 -9.56 16.19 -10.02
N GLY A 161 -9.11 17.37 -9.54
CA GLY A 161 -9.93 18.35 -8.85
C GLY A 161 -10.27 18.01 -7.39
N ILE A 162 -9.48 17.16 -6.73
CA ILE A 162 -9.73 16.74 -5.34
C ILE A 162 -8.70 17.36 -4.40
N ASP A 163 -9.17 17.99 -3.32
CA ASP A 163 -8.30 18.49 -2.26
C ASP A 163 -7.52 17.34 -1.59
N SER A 164 -6.20 17.41 -1.68
CA SER A 164 -5.30 16.39 -1.14
C SER A 164 -5.03 16.52 0.36
N SER A 165 -5.54 17.55 1.04
CA SER A 165 -5.24 17.81 2.46
C SER A 165 -5.63 16.63 3.38
N GLY A 166 -6.76 15.99 3.10
CA GLY A 166 -7.30 14.83 3.85
C GLY A 166 -6.65 13.49 3.49
N TYR A 167 -5.86 13.42 2.42
CA TYR A 167 -5.24 12.19 1.94
C TYR A 167 -3.80 12.09 2.41
N LYS A 168 -3.46 10.95 3.02
CA LYS A 168 -2.13 10.65 3.58
C LYS A 168 -1.76 9.21 3.30
N SER A 169 -0.54 8.81 3.67
CA SER A 169 -0.07 7.43 3.51
C SER A 169 -1.02 6.35 4.08
N HIS A 170 -1.82 6.65 5.11
CA HIS A 170 -2.76 5.68 5.68
C HIS A 170 -4.05 5.52 4.88
N SER A 171 -4.39 6.47 4.01
CA SER A 171 -5.65 6.51 3.25
C SER A 171 -5.88 5.28 2.38
N PHE A 172 -4.82 4.66 1.86
CA PHE A 172 -4.90 3.39 1.13
C PHE A 172 -5.43 2.25 1.99
N ARG A 173 -4.92 2.13 3.23
CA ARG A 173 -5.35 1.07 4.15
C ARG A 173 -6.76 1.29 4.67
N ILE A 174 -7.12 2.54 4.92
CA ILE A 174 -8.50 2.91 5.30
C ILE A 174 -9.43 2.47 4.17
N GLY A 175 -9.13 2.89 2.93
CA GLY A 175 -9.94 2.55 1.77
C GLY A 175 -10.06 1.05 1.51
N ALA A 176 -8.95 0.30 1.62
CA ALA A 176 -8.97 -1.15 1.44
C ALA A 176 -9.86 -1.85 2.48
N ALA A 177 -9.84 -1.40 3.75
CA ALA A 177 -10.72 -1.91 4.78
C ALA A 177 -12.19 -1.52 4.55
N SER A 178 -12.45 -0.28 4.14
CA SER A 178 -13.79 0.17 3.80
C SER A 178 -14.37 -0.64 2.63
N GLU A 179 -13.58 -0.90 1.57
CA GLU A 179 -14.01 -1.71 0.44
C GLU A 179 -14.23 -3.17 0.81
N ALA A 180 -13.35 -3.77 1.62
CA ALA A 180 -13.54 -5.13 2.12
C ALA A 180 -14.83 -5.25 2.95
N SER A 181 -15.09 -4.26 3.82
CA SER A 181 -16.32 -4.21 4.60
C SER A 181 -17.56 -4.09 3.72
N ALA A 182 -17.51 -3.24 2.68
CA ALA A 182 -18.61 -3.08 1.73
C ALA A 182 -18.88 -4.36 0.91
N LYS A 183 -17.86 -5.21 0.72
CA LYS A 183 -17.96 -6.53 0.09
C LYS A 183 -18.39 -7.64 1.06
N GLY A 184 -18.75 -7.31 2.30
CA GLY A 184 -19.21 -8.27 3.30
C GLY A 184 -18.11 -9.15 3.90
N ILE A 185 -16.83 -8.79 3.74
CA ILE A 185 -15.74 -9.50 4.42
C ILE A 185 -15.86 -9.26 5.93
N SER A 186 -15.71 -10.32 6.72
CA SER A 186 -15.85 -10.24 8.17
C SER A 186 -14.81 -9.31 8.80
N ASN A 187 -15.17 -8.70 9.93
CA ASN A 187 -14.28 -7.81 10.67
C ASN A 187 -12.99 -8.53 11.09
N GLU A 188 -13.09 -9.80 11.49
CA GLU A 188 -11.96 -10.64 11.87
C GLU A 188 -10.99 -10.85 10.69
N GLU A 189 -11.52 -11.05 9.48
CA GLU A 189 -10.70 -11.19 8.28
C GLU A 189 -10.09 -9.86 7.84
N ILE A 190 -10.83 -8.74 7.90
CA ILE A 190 -10.29 -7.39 7.64
C ILE A 190 -9.16 -7.07 8.63
N MET A 191 -9.31 -7.42 9.90
CA MET A 191 -8.26 -7.27 10.92
C MET A 191 -7.00 -8.07 10.56
N LYS A 192 -7.16 -9.31 10.10
CA LYS A 192 -6.06 -10.18 9.66
C LYS A 192 -5.36 -9.59 8.42
N LEU A 193 -6.11 -9.24 7.38
CA LEU A 193 -5.58 -8.65 6.13
C LEU A 193 -4.79 -7.37 6.42
N GLY A 194 -5.36 -6.48 7.23
CA GLY A 194 -4.71 -5.25 7.62
C GLY A 194 -3.63 -5.41 8.70
N ARG A 195 -3.51 -6.57 9.36
CA ARG A 195 -2.55 -6.77 10.46
C ARG A 195 -2.80 -5.76 11.60
N TRP A 196 -4.07 -5.58 11.99
CA TRP A 196 -4.46 -4.76 13.13
C TRP A 196 -4.61 -5.63 14.38
N LYS A 197 -3.81 -5.33 15.43
CA LYS A 197 -3.84 -6.06 16.70
C LYS A 197 -4.96 -5.61 17.66
N SER A 198 -5.61 -4.48 17.37
CA SER A 198 -6.66 -3.90 18.20
C SER A 198 -7.82 -3.37 17.36
N GLY A 199 -8.90 -2.93 18.01
CA GLY A 199 -10.07 -2.31 17.38
C GLY A 199 -9.81 -1.00 16.62
N ALA A 200 -8.55 -0.62 16.36
CA ALA A 200 -8.19 0.54 15.54
C ALA A 200 -8.86 0.54 14.16
N TYR A 201 -9.13 -0.65 13.59
CA TYR A 201 -9.86 -0.77 12.32
C TYR A 201 -11.28 -0.19 12.38
N ARG A 202 -11.93 -0.19 13.56
CA ARG A 202 -13.27 0.36 13.76
C ARG A 202 -13.35 1.86 13.50
N SER A 203 -12.22 2.57 13.57
CA SER A 203 -12.15 3.99 13.19
C SER A 203 -12.08 4.22 11.67
N TYR A 204 -11.84 3.17 10.89
CA TYR A 204 -11.70 3.21 9.43
C TYR A 204 -12.96 2.76 8.70
N ILE A 205 -13.69 1.78 9.26
CA ILE A 205 -15.00 1.38 8.75
C ILE A 205 -16.01 2.43 9.19
N ARG A 206 -16.22 3.42 8.32
CA ARG A 206 -17.31 4.40 8.43
C ARG A 206 -18.42 3.86 7.54
N LEU A 207 -19.32 3.07 8.14
CA LEU A 207 -20.63 2.82 7.54
C LEU A 207 -21.40 4.14 7.48
#